data_AF-A0AAD5QU91-F1
#
_entry.id   AF-A0AAD5QU91-F1
#
_cell.length_a   1.000
_cell.length_b   1.000
_cell.length_c   1.000
_cell.angle_alpha   90.00
_cell.angle_beta   90.00
_cell.angle_gamma   90.00
#
_symmetry.space_group_name_H-M   'P 1'
#
loop_
_entity.id
_entity.type
_entity.pdbx_description
1 polymer ?
#
loop_
_entity_poly.entity_id
_entity_poly.type
_entity_poly.pdbx_seq_one_letter_code
_entity_poly.pdbx_strand_id
1 'polypeptide(L)' 'MDLPDNDHKPRYSCKCKPGYVGNGIQCTDACEGLCHNGATCLKTGRGEPHCVCEPGFTGRRCASRI' A
#
# COMPACT_ATOMS: atom_id res chain seq x y z
N MET A 1 3.05 35.57 -12.35
CA MET A 1 3.01 36.14 -10.99
C MET A 1 2.18 35.19 -10.14
N ASP A 2 2.84 34.28 -9.44
CA ASP A 2 2.17 33.32 -8.56
C ASP A 2 1.64 34.07 -7.34
N LEU A 3 0.32 34.04 -7.16
CA LEU A 3 -0.40 34.66 -6.05
C LEU A 3 -0.01 34.02 -4.70
N PRO A 4 0.08 34.78 -3.61
CA PRO A 4 0.32 34.23 -2.28
C PRO A 4 -0.97 33.58 -1.75
N ASP A 5 -1.14 32.29 -2.01
CA ASP A 5 -2.16 31.50 -1.33
C ASP A 5 -1.78 31.35 0.15
N ASN A 6 -2.67 31.77 1.06
CA ASN A 6 -2.45 31.79 2.51
C ASN A 6 -2.39 30.37 3.15
N ASP A 7 -2.36 29.30 2.36
CA ASP A 7 -2.07 27.94 2.80
C ASP A 7 -0.67 27.56 2.30
N HIS A 8 0.34 27.61 3.18
CA HIS A 8 1.74 27.24 2.89
C HIS A 8 1.91 25.73 2.63
N LYS A 9 1.03 25.10 1.84
CA LYS A 9 1.21 23.72 1.41
C LYS A 9 2.23 23.73 0.28
N PRO A 10 3.39 23.05 0.43
CA PRO A 10 4.33 22.93 -0.66
C PRO A 10 3.62 22.31 -1.87
N ARG A 11 3.65 22.98 -3.03
CA ARG A 11 3.00 22.54 -4.28
C ARG A 11 3.56 21.20 -4.81
N TYR A 12 4.67 20.74 -4.25
CA TYR A 12 5.28 19.45 -4.56
C TYR A 12 5.28 18.56 -3.31
N SER A 13 4.41 17.56 -3.30
CA SER A 13 4.40 16.49 -2.30
C SER A 13 5.04 15.23 -2.89
N CYS A 14 6.04 14.67 -2.20
CA CYS A 14 6.57 13.35 -2.55
C CYS A 14 5.52 12.27 -2.35
N LYS A 15 5.54 11.23 -3.20
CA LYS A 15 4.68 10.05 -3.07
C LYS A 15 5.53 8.80 -3.26
N CYS A 16 5.16 7.74 -2.55
CA CYS A 16 5.80 6.44 -2.73
C CYS A 16 5.55 5.89 -4.13
N LYS A 17 6.48 5.07 -4.62
CA LYS A 17 6.33 4.36 -5.89
C LYS A 17 5.14 3.38 -5.80
N PRO A 18 4.49 3.04 -6.93
CA PRO A 18 3.49 1.98 -6.96
C PRO A 18 4.01 0.71 -6.26
N GLY A 19 3.20 0.14 -5.36
CA GLY A 19 3.60 -1.04 -4.58
C GLY A 19 4.24 -0.72 -3.25
N TYR A 20 4.37 0.56 -2.90
CA TYR A 20 4.86 1.02 -1.61
C TYR A 20 3.89 2.00 -0.96
N VAL A 21 3.85 1.99 0.37
CA VAL A 21 3.00 2.85 1.19
C VAL A 21 3.84 3.64 2.19
N GLY A 22 3.40 4.85 2.54
CA GLY A 22 4.11 5.71 3.47
C GLY A 22 3.85 7.20 3.22
N ASN A 23 4.72 8.04 3.76
CA ASN A 23 4.58 9.50 3.67
C ASN A 23 5.24 10.11 2.42
N GLY A 24 5.71 9.27 1.49
CA GLY A 24 6.44 9.69 0.30
C GLY A 24 7.93 9.92 0.50
N ILE A 25 8.43 9.89 1.75
CA ILE A 25 9.86 9.98 2.09
C ILE A 25 10.34 8.64 2.66
N GLN A 26 9.61 8.07 3.62
CA GLN A 26 9.74 6.70 4.08
C GLN A 26 8.62 5.88 3.45
N CYS A 27 9.02 4.83 2.73
CA CYS A 27 8.12 3.99 1.97
C CYS A 27 8.43 2.52 2.30
N THR A 28 7.40 1.79 2.69
CA THR A 28 7.46 0.36 3.02
C THR A 28 6.72 -0.41 1.95
N ASP A 29 7.13 -1.66 1.72
CA ASP A 29 6.46 -2.50 0.74
C ASP A 29 4.99 -2.70 1.12
N ALA A 30 4.07 -2.50 0.18
CA ALA A 30 2.65 -2.62 0.45
C ALA A 30 2.22 -4.05 0.81
N CYS A 31 3.07 -5.05 0.52
CA CYS A 31 2.86 -6.43 0.93
C CYS A 31 3.42 -6.76 2.32
N GLU A 32 4.27 -5.91 2.89
CA GLU A 32 4.89 -6.19 4.18
C GLU A 32 3.84 -6.25 5.28
N GLY A 33 3.68 -7.42 5.90
CA GLY A 33 2.69 -7.66 6.96
C GLY A 33 1.22 -7.61 6.51
N LEU A 34 0.94 -7.55 5.20
CA LEU A 34 -0.45 -7.46 4.70
C LEU A 34 -1.19 -8.80 4.79
N CYS A 35 -0.55 -9.89 4.39
CA CYS A 35 -1.16 -11.20 4.27
C CYS A 35 -0.79 -12.09 5.46
N HIS A 36 -1.75 -12.86 5.96
CA HIS A 36 -1.57 -13.75 7.12
C HIS A 36 -1.58 -15.22 6.71
N ASN A 37 -1.22 -16.09 7.66
CA ASN A 37 -1.35 -17.54 7.53
C ASN A 37 -0.63 -18.15 6.31
N GLY A 38 0.56 -17.63 6.00
CA GLY A 38 1.37 -18.12 4.88
C GLY A 38 0.89 -17.68 3.49
N ALA A 39 -0.14 -16.83 3.42
CA ALA A 39 -0.66 -16.34 2.15
C ALA A 39 0.39 -15.55 1.34
N THR A 40 0.31 -15.71 0.02
CA THR A 40 1.22 -15.02 -0.92
C THR A 40 0.68 -13.64 -1.24
N CYS A 41 1.50 -12.61 -1.08
CA CYS A 41 1.13 -11.25 -1.50
C CYS A 41 1.60 -10.96 -2.93
N LEU A 42 0.68 -10.48 -3.77
CA LEU A 42 0.92 -10.05 -5.15
C LEU A 42 0.59 -8.57 -5.30
N LYS A 43 1.31 -7.88 -6.19
CA LYS A 43 1.04 -6.48 -6.54
C LYS A 43 0.55 -6.40 -7.97
N THR A 44 -0.53 -5.66 -8.20
CA THR A 44 -1.01 -5.38 -9.56
C THR A 44 -0.03 -4.47 -10.31
N GLY A 45 -0.20 -4.31 -11.62
CA GLY A 45 0.60 -3.36 -12.41
C GLY A 45 0.49 -1.89 -11.93
N ARG A 46 -0.57 -1.54 -11.17
CA ARG A 46 -0.72 -0.24 -10.52
C ARG A 46 -0.14 -0.19 -9.10
N GLY A 47 0.46 -1.28 -8.64
CA GLY A 47 1.06 -1.39 -7.31
C GLY A 47 0.06 -1.69 -6.18
N GLU A 48 -1.18 -2.04 -6.52
CA GLU A 48 -2.19 -2.37 -5.52
C GLU A 48 -1.95 -3.80 -4.99
N PRO A 49 -1.79 -4.01 -3.68
CA PRO A 49 -1.47 -5.31 -3.15
C PRO A 49 -2.72 -6.19 -2.97
N HIS A 50 -2.57 -7.50 -3.17
CA HIS A 50 -3.62 -8.49 -3.06
C HIS A 50 -3.06 -9.79 -2.45
N CYS A 51 -3.81 -10.41 -1.56
CA CYS A 51 -3.42 -11.66 -0.90
C CYS A 51 -4.07 -12.86 -1.57
N VAL A 52 -3.26 -13.84 -1.95
CA VAL A 52 -3.71 -15.16 -2.38
C VAL A 52 -3.65 -16.09 -1.17
N CYS A 53 -4.81 -16.55 -0.70
CA CYS A 53 -4.91 -17.35 0.51
C CYS A 53 -4.50 -18.80 0.26
N GLU A 54 -3.79 -19.37 1.24
CA GLU A 54 -3.56 -20.81 1.31
C GLU A 54 -4.87 -21.57 1.56
N PRO A 55 -4.95 -22.86 1.19
CA PRO A 55 -6.13 -23.68 1.42
C PRO A 55 -6.58 -23.67 2.90
N GLY A 56 -7.87 -23.47 3.12
CA GLY A 56 -8.45 -23.40 4.47
C GLY A 56 -8.43 -22.01 5.12
N PHE A 57 -7.95 -20.97 4.43
CA PHE A 57 -8.01 -19.58 4.87
C PHE A 57 -8.80 -18.68 3.91
N THR A 58 -9.36 -17.59 4.44
CA THR A 58 -10.22 -16.66 3.70
C THR A 58 -10.13 -15.23 4.23
N GLY A 59 -10.79 -14.31 3.53
CA GLY A 59 -10.82 -12.87 3.81
C GLY A 59 -9.72 -12.10 3.08
N ARG A 60 -9.85 -10.76 3.06
CA ARG A 60 -8.97 -9.86 2.27
C ARG A 60 -7.47 -9.98 2.60
N ARG A 61 -7.15 -10.39 3.82
CA ARG A 61 -5.79 -10.61 4.32
C ARG A 61 -5.51 -12.07 4.68
N CYS A 62 -6.41 -12.98 4.33
CA CYS A 62 -6.31 -14.41 4.64
C CYS A 62 -6.18 -14.70 6.15
N ALA A 63 -6.78 -13.86 7.01
CA ALA A 63 -6.67 -13.97 8.46
C ALA A 63 -7.65 -14.99 9.07
N SER A 64 -8.77 -15.25 8.38
CA SER A 64 -9.83 -16.13 8.88
C SER A 64 -9.65 -17.53 8.33
N ARG A 65 -10.00 -18.54 9.14
CA ARG A 65 -10.09 -19.94 8.70
C ARG A 65 -11.49 -20.23 8.16
N ILE A 66 -11.57 -21.13 7.19
CA ILE A 66 -12.81 -21.68 6.63
C ILE A 66 -13.30 -22.82 7.53
#